data_AF-A0A1F2S0M7-F1
#
_entry.id   AF-A0A1F2S0M7-F1
#
_cell.length_a   1.000
_cell.length_b   1.000
_cell.length_c   1.000
_cell.angle_alpha   90.00
_cell.angle_beta   90.00
_cell.angle_gamma   90.00
#
_symmetry.space_group_name_H-M   'P 1'
#
loop_
_entity.id
_entity.type
_entity.pdbx_description
1 polymer ?
#
loop_
_entity_poly.entity_id
_entity_poly.type
_entity_poly.pdbx_seq_one_letter_code
_entity_poly.pdbx_strand_id
1 'polypeptide(L)'
;MEWQMTAMPVKPPVLPVVAERGGTQIRAPKCTVIVDTREQVPFSFARFRGWFQGVRRKALKVGDYSIVGLEDVCTVERKDLPDLIHSFTTDRAVFVKRLRLMSQYPHRLLVVTAPLSVVKSHYGAFSTDPNRITQSLIATLAGAGVPFLCSETHELGEEMVASYLYQIHLYHWLEANDHGRYFADNDL
;
A
#
# COMPACT_ATOMS: atom_id res chain seq x y z
N MET A 1 -18.15 14.94 -24.06
CA MET A 1 -16.73 14.87 -23.66
C MET A 1 -16.42 13.40 -23.46
N GLU A 2 -15.76 12.77 -24.43
CA GLU A 2 -15.33 11.37 -24.30
C GLU A 2 -13.99 11.37 -23.55
N TRP A 3 -14.01 10.88 -22.31
CA TRP A 3 -12.81 10.68 -21.52
C TRP A 3 -12.08 9.44 -22.06
N GLN A 4 -11.15 9.63 -23.00
CA GLN A 4 -10.29 8.55 -23.49
C GLN A 4 -9.25 8.17 -22.42
N MET A 5 -9.12 6.87 -22.14
CA MET A 5 -8.08 6.33 -21.25
C MET A 5 -6.86 5.88 -22.06
N THR A 6 -6.01 6.81 -22.48
CA THR A 6 -4.68 6.47 -23.00
C THR A 6 -3.69 6.45 -21.83
N ALA A 7 -3.39 5.28 -21.28
CA ALA A 7 -2.49 5.13 -20.14
C ALA A 7 -1.08 4.71 -20.58
N MET A 8 -0.08 5.54 -20.29
CA MET A 8 1.34 5.24 -20.49
C MET A 8 2.12 5.62 -19.22
N PRO A 9 2.23 4.73 -18.23
CA PRO A 9 2.96 5.04 -17.00
C PRO A 9 4.45 5.28 -17.29
N VAL A 10 5.02 6.28 -16.62
CA VAL A 10 6.46 6.57 -16.67
C VAL A 10 7.24 5.67 -15.71
N LYS A 11 8.56 5.65 -15.84
CA LYS A 11 9.43 4.92 -14.90
C LYS A 11 9.36 5.54 -13.49
N PRO A 12 9.55 4.73 -12.43
CA PRO A 12 9.63 5.25 -11.06
C PRO A 12 10.75 6.29 -10.92
N PRO A 13 10.63 7.23 -9.97
CA PRO A 13 11.71 8.15 -9.68
C PRO A 13 12.92 7.40 -9.09
N VAL A 14 14.14 7.88 -9.40
CA VAL A 14 15.39 7.26 -8.94
C VAL A 14 15.55 7.39 -7.43
N LEU A 15 15.12 8.51 -6.87
CA LEU A 15 15.14 8.81 -5.44
C LEU A 15 13.71 8.90 -4.90
N PRO A 16 13.49 8.51 -3.64
CA PRO A 16 12.21 8.74 -2.99
C PRO A 16 12.05 10.24 -2.68
N VAL A 17 10.86 10.62 -2.20
CA VAL A 17 10.65 11.95 -1.62
C VAL A 17 11.71 12.23 -0.54
N VAL A 18 12.19 13.46 -0.47
CA VAL A 18 13.14 13.88 0.57
C VAL A 18 12.56 15.06 1.30
N ALA A 19 12.62 15.01 2.63
CA ALA A 19 12.14 16.10 3.46
C ALA A 19 13.09 17.30 3.39
N GLU A 20 12.53 18.50 3.38
CA GLU A 20 13.29 19.75 3.45
C GLU A 20 12.83 20.58 4.65
N ARG A 21 13.77 21.21 5.37
CA ARG A 21 13.47 22.22 6.40
C ARG A 21 14.35 23.45 6.19
N GLY A 22 13.72 24.59 5.94
CA GLY A 22 14.42 25.87 5.76
C GLY A 22 15.46 25.85 4.63
N GLY A 23 15.16 25.18 3.50
CA GLY A 23 16.09 25.07 2.36
C GLY A 23 17.19 24.01 2.53
N THR A 24 17.18 23.25 3.63
CA THR A 24 18.15 22.17 3.86
C THR A 24 17.48 20.81 3.73
N GLN A 25 18.03 19.97 2.85
CA GLN A 25 17.59 18.60 2.66
C GLN A 25 17.94 17.75 3.90
N ILE A 26 16.92 17.11 4.48
CA ILE A 26 17.08 16.20 5.60
C ILE A 26 17.28 14.77 5.08
N ARG A 27 18.38 14.13 5.50
CA ARG A 27 18.73 12.77 5.11
C ARG A 27 18.36 11.77 6.21
N ALA A 28 17.16 11.21 6.11
CA ALA A 28 16.78 10.06 6.95
C ALA A 28 17.57 8.81 6.54
N PRO A 29 17.90 7.90 7.49
CA PRO A 29 18.47 6.61 7.17
C PRO A 29 17.48 5.79 6.34
N LYS A 30 17.98 4.88 5.49
CA LYS A 30 17.12 3.95 4.76
C LYS A 30 16.55 2.91 5.73
N CYS A 31 15.29 2.51 5.54
CA CYS A 31 14.68 1.42 6.29
C CYS A 31 14.82 0.07 5.60
N THR A 32 14.50 -1.01 6.32
CA THR A 32 14.39 -2.36 5.75
C THR A 32 12.91 -2.74 5.66
N VAL A 33 12.45 -3.07 4.45
CA VAL A 33 11.08 -3.54 4.22
C VAL A 33 10.94 -4.98 4.71
N ILE A 34 9.83 -5.29 5.37
CA ILE A 34 9.45 -6.66 5.70
C ILE A 34 8.42 -7.14 4.69
N VAL A 35 8.64 -8.33 4.16
CA VAL A 35 7.69 -9.07 3.34
C VAL A 35 7.27 -10.31 4.11
N ASP A 36 5.96 -10.52 4.25
CA ASP A 36 5.41 -11.70 4.90
C ASP A 36 5.88 -12.97 4.19
N THR A 37 6.17 -14.01 4.97
CA THR A 37 6.69 -15.29 4.42
C THR A 37 5.63 -16.08 3.66
N ARG A 38 4.33 -15.79 3.87
CA ARG A 38 3.21 -16.49 3.23
C ARG A 38 2.80 -15.84 1.91
N GLU A 39 3.21 -14.60 1.64
CA GLU A 39 2.95 -13.93 0.37
C GLU A 39 3.68 -14.66 -0.76
N GLN A 40 2.88 -15.23 -1.68
CA GLN A 40 3.35 -16.12 -2.74
C GLN A 40 3.97 -15.35 -3.91
N VAL A 41 3.37 -14.23 -4.28
CA VAL A 41 3.82 -13.37 -5.38
C VAL A 41 4.16 -11.99 -4.83
N PRO A 42 5.20 -11.89 -3.98
CA PRO A 42 5.51 -10.64 -3.30
C PRO A 42 6.05 -9.60 -4.27
N PHE A 43 5.83 -8.34 -3.92
CA PHE A 43 6.63 -7.24 -4.42
C PHE A 43 8.10 -7.44 -4.10
N SER A 44 8.96 -7.30 -5.11
CA SER A 44 10.40 -7.57 -4.99
C SER A 44 11.17 -6.44 -4.31
N PHE A 45 10.68 -5.21 -4.48
CA PHE A 45 11.34 -3.93 -4.21
C PHE A 45 12.71 -3.76 -4.90
N ALA A 46 13.06 -4.60 -5.87
CA ALA A 46 14.37 -4.60 -6.51
C ALA A 46 14.63 -3.30 -7.30
N ARG A 47 13.58 -2.65 -7.80
CA ARG A 47 13.63 -1.34 -8.47
C ARG A 47 13.93 -0.17 -7.51
N PHE A 48 13.80 -0.40 -6.21
CA PHE A 48 13.87 0.63 -5.15
C PHE A 48 15.08 0.43 -4.22
N ARG A 49 16.17 -0.18 -4.69
CA ARG A 49 17.45 -0.32 -3.93
C ARG A 49 18.02 1.01 -3.42
N GLY A 50 17.68 2.11 -4.09
CA GLY A 50 18.03 3.46 -3.65
C GLY A 50 17.27 3.93 -2.42
N TRP A 51 16.10 3.36 -2.15
CA TRP A 51 15.14 3.85 -1.15
C TRP A 51 15.26 3.08 0.17
N PHE A 52 15.55 1.78 0.07
CA PHE A 52 15.62 0.88 1.22
C PHE A 52 17.04 0.34 1.43
N GLN A 53 17.36 0.02 2.68
CA GLN A 53 18.58 -0.69 3.04
C GLN A 53 18.53 -2.13 2.54
N GLY A 54 17.34 -2.74 2.54
CA GLY A 54 17.11 -4.09 2.06
C GLY A 54 15.67 -4.56 2.26
N VAL A 55 15.44 -5.84 1.96
CA VAL A 55 14.18 -6.54 2.14
C VAL A 55 14.42 -7.75 3.04
N ARG A 56 13.55 -7.95 4.04
CA ARG A 56 13.58 -9.08 4.96
C ARG A 56 12.31 -9.90 4.85
N ARG A 57 12.42 -11.20 4.65
CA ARG A 57 11.29 -12.14 4.79
C ARG A 57 11.06 -12.44 6.28
N LYS A 58 9.87 -12.19 6.79
CA LYS A 58 9.48 -12.49 8.19
C LYS A 58 7.96 -12.60 8.27
N ALA A 59 7.45 -13.58 9.02
CA ALA A 59 6.02 -13.67 9.29
C ALA A 59 5.53 -12.45 10.09
N LEU A 60 4.54 -11.75 9.54
CA LEU A 60 3.82 -10.63 10.13
C LEU A 60 2.57 -11.12 10.87
N LYS A 61 2.16 -10.37 11.90
CA LYS A 61 0.90 -10.66 12.62
C LYS A 61 -0.30 -10.41 11.70
N VAL A 62 -0.24 -9.33 10.92
CA VAL A 62 -1.27 -8.84 10.00
C VAL A 62 -0.58 -8.22 8.79
N GLY A 63 -1.16 -8.38 7.60
CA GLY A 63 -0.64 -7.80 6.36
C GLY A 63 0.48 -8.61 5.70
N ASP A 64 0.85 -8.15 4.52
CA ASP A 64 1.86 -8.74 3.65
C ASP A 64 3.17 -7.93 3.67
N TYR A 65 3.09 -6.64 4.02
CA TYR A 65 4.27 -5.77 4.10
C TYR A 65 4.26 -4.87 5.34
N SER A 66 5.47 -4.59 5.84
CA SER A 66 5.72 -3.65 6.93
C SER A 66 7.18 -3.16 6.89
N ILE A 67 7.66 -2.52 7.95
CA ILE A 67 9.01 -1.96 8.08
C ILE A 67 9.62 -2.48 9.38
N VAL A 68 10.90 -2.85 9.35
CA VAL A 68 11.63 -3.27 10.55
C VAL A 68 11.57 -2.18 11.63
N GLY A 69 11.11 -2.53 12.83
CA GLY A 69 10.94 -1.62 13.96
C GLY A 69 9.55 -0.96 14.02
N LEU A 70 8.74 -1.08 12.97
CA LEU A 70 7.42 -0.49 12.86
C LEU A 70 6.32 -1.54 12.61
N GLU A 71 6.60 -2.82 12.90
CA GLU A 71 5.68 -3.95 12.62
C GLU A 71 4.36 -3.90 13.38
N ASP A 72 4.27 -3.15 14.48
CA ASP A 72 3.04 -2.97 15.26
C ASP A 72 2.34 -1.63 14.94
N VAL A 73 2.89 -0.81 14.04
CA VAL A 73 2.31 0.49 13.66
C VAL A 73 2.01 0.65 12.17
N CYS A 74 2.71 -0.10 11.30
CA CYS A 74 2.53 -0.07 9.85
C CYS A 74 2.18 -1.45 9.29
N THR A 75 1.10 -1.54 8.53
CA THR A 75 0.68 -2.76 7.83
C THR A 75 0.16 -2.44 6.43
N VAL A 76 0.57 -3.23 5.45
CA VAL A 76 0.00 -3.18 4.09
C VAL A 76 -0.47 -4.58 3.73
N GLU A 77 -1.72 -4.71 3.32
CA GLU A 77 -2.28 -5.93 2.72
C GLU A 77 -2.36 -5.73 1.20
N ARG A 78 -1.96 -6.72 0.42
CA ARG A 78 -2.08 -6.71 -1.03
C ARG A 78 -3.12 -7.74 -1.47
N LYS A 79 -3.93 -7.39 -2.46
CA LYS A 79 -4.81 -8.35 -3.17
C LYS A 79 -4.74 -8.12 -4.66
N ASP A 80 -4.72 -9.19 -5.43
CA ASP A 80 -5.10 -9.10 -6.85
C ASP A 80 -6.63 -9.19 -7.00
N LEU A 81 -7.12 -9.12 -8.23
CA LEU A 81 -8.56 -9.11 -8.49
C LEU A 81 -9.25 -10.43 -8.06
N PRO A 82 -8.78 -11.63 -8.46
CA PRO A 82 -9.35 -12.88 -7.98
C PRO A 82 -9.40 -12.98 -6.45
N ASP A 83 -8.29 -12.67 -5.77
CA ASP A 83 -8.21 -12.75 -4.31
C ASP A 83 -9.14 -11.74 -3.64
N LEU A 84 -9.29 -10.54 -4.21
CA LEU A 84 -10.23 -9.53 -3.73
C LEU A 84 -11.68 -10.03 -3.81
N ILE A 85 -12.07 -10.58 -4.96
CA ILE A 85 -13.43 -11.11 -5.17
C ILE A 85 -13.69 -12.25 -4.18
N HIS A 86 -12.78 -13.22 -4.07
CA HIS A 86 -12.89 -14.32 -3.11
C HIS A 86 -12.99 -13.82 -1.68
N SER A 87 -12.16 -12.83 -1.31
CA SER A 87 -12.13 -12.26 0.04
C SER A 87 -13.41 -11.53 0.44
N PHE A 88 -14.15 -10.94 -0.51
CA PHE A 88 -15.44 -10.29 -0.20
C PHE A 88 -16.66 -11.20 -0.37
N THR A 89 -16.45 -12.42 -0.88
CA THR A 89 -17.51 -13.40 -1.14
C THR A 89 -17.32 -14.63 -0.26
N THR A 90 -16.49 -15.57 -0.69
CA THR A 90 -16.27 -16.88 -0.06
C THR A 90 -15.62 -16.73 1.31
N ASP A 91 -14.53 -15.96 1.39
CA ASP A 91 -13.71 -15.82 2.61
C ASP A 91 -14.04 -14.56 3.42
N ARG A 92 -15.26 -14.02 3.21
CA ARG A 92 -15.70 -12.74 3.77
C ARG A 92 -15.50 -12.61 5.27
N ALA A 93 -15.84 -13.65 6.04
CA ALA A 93 -15.70 -13.61 7.49
C ALA A 93 -14.23 -13.47 7.93
N VAL A 94 -13.33 -14.19 7.27
CA VAL A 94 -11.89 -14.15 7.52
C VAL A 94 -11.32 -12.78 7.14
N PHE A 95 -11.68 -12.27 5.97
CA PHE A 95 -11.18 -10.99 5.51
C PHE A 95 -11.70 -9.82 6.36
N VAL A 96 -12.98 -9.81 6.73
CA VAL A 96 -13.52 -8.79 7.65
C VAL A 96 -12.81 -8.82 9.00
N LYS A 97 -12.50 -10.00 9.55
CA LYS A 97 -11.69 -10.09 10.77
C LYS A 97 -10.30 -9.50 10.56
N ARG A 98 -9.66 -9.74 9.42
CA ARG A 98 -8.36 -9.15 9.08
C ARG A 98 -8.43 -7.63 8.96
N LEU A 99 -9.44 -7.08 8.27
CA LEU A 99 -9.66 -5.64 8.16
C LEU A 99 -9.85 -4.97 9.53
N ARG A 100 -10.55 -5.63 10.47
CA ARG A 100 -10.67 -5.17 11.87
C ARG A 100 -9.35 -5.19 12.63
N LEU A 101 -8.44 -6.11 12.32
CA LEU A 101 -7.10 -6.10 12.91
C LEU A 101 -6.27 -4.98 12.30
N MET A 102 -6.30 -4.82 10.97
CA MET A 102 -5.64 -3.68 10.29
C MET A 102 -6.17 -2.34 10.82
N SER A 103 -7.47 -2.24 11.14
CA SER A 103 -8.07 -1.03 11.71
C SER A 103 -7.58 -0.68 13.13
N GLN A 104 -6.64 -1.44 13.70
CA GLN A 104 -5.92 -1.08 14.92
C GLN A 104 -4.56 -0.41 14.65
N TYR A 105 -4.02 -0.53 13.44
CA TYR A 105 -2.70 0.01 13.05
C TYR A 105 -2.78 1.47 12.60
N PRO A 106 -2.04 2.41 13.21
CA PRO A 106 -2.04 3.82 12.78
C PRO A 106 -1.80 4.01 11.29
N HIS A 107 -0.89 3.23 10.71
CA HIS A 107 -0.58 3.20 9.29
C HIS A 107 -1.04 1.88 8.70
N ARG A 108 -2.11 1.95 7.89
CA ARG A 108 -2.75 0.78 7.29
C ARG A 108 -3.10 1.09 5.84
N LEU A 109 -2.94 0.11 4.97
CA LEU A 109 -3.28 0.25 3.56
C LEU A 109 -3.67 -1.09 2.96
N LEU A 110 -4.76 -1.12 2.20
CA LEU A 110 -5.10 -2.22 1.30
C LEU A 110 -4.71 -1.82 -0.13
N VAL A 111 -3.82 -2.55 -0.77
CA VAL A 111 -3.46 -2.33 -2.18
C VAL A 111 -4.07 -3.40 -3.05
N VAL A 112 -4.91 -2.98 -3.99
CA VAL A 112 -5.53 -3.85 -4.99
C VAL A 112 -4.73 -3.72 -6.29
N THR A 113 -4.03 -4.76 -6.72
CA THR A 113 -3.29 -4.75 -8.00
C THR A 113 -4.23 -5.06 -9.17
N ALA A 114 -5.26 -4.23 -9.31
CA ALA A 114 -6.13 -4.16 -10.47
C ALA A 114 -6.73 -2.73 -10.58
N PRO A 115 -6.91 -2.18 -11.79
CA PRO A 115 -7.57 -0.88 -11.97
C PRO A 115 -8.99 -0.90 -11.41
N LEU A 116 -9.45 0.23 -10.85
CA LEU A 116 -10.82 0.33 -10.33
C LEU A 116 -11.88 0.11 -11.44
N SER A 117 -11.60 0.50 -12.68
CA SER A 117 -12.47 0.24 -13.84
C SER A 117 -12.65 -1.25 -14.12
N VAL A 118 -11.60 -2.05 -13.92
CA VAL A 118 -11.65 -3.51 -14.01
C VAL A 118 -12.38 -4.10 -12.81
N VAL A 119 -12.12 -3.61 -11.59
CA VAL A 119 -12.89 -4.00 -10.39
C VAL A 119 -14.38 -3.71 -10.57
N LYS A 120 -14.76 -2.69 -11.34
CA LYS A 120 -16.14 -2.30 -11.62
C LYS A 120 -16.77 -3.02 -12.82
N SER A 121 -16.02 -3.90 -13.50
CA SER A 121 -16.46 -4.61 -14.70
C SER A 121 -16.84 -6.07 -14.38
N HIS A 122 -17.56 -6.72 -15.30
CA HIS A 122 -17.97 -8.13 -15.13
C HIS A 122 -16.76 -9.05 -15.06
N TYR A 123 -16.78 -9.99 -14.12
CA TYR A 123 -15.71 -10.95 -13.93
C TYR A 123 -16.12 -12.24 -14.66
N GLY A 124 -15.58 -12.50 -15.85
CA GLY A 124 -16.05 -13.63 -16.68
C GLY A 124 -16.14 -14.98 -15.94
N ALA A 125 -15.25 -15.24 -14.98
CA ALA A 125 -15.24 -16.45 -14.17
C ALA A 125 -16.04 -16.40 -12.86
N PHE A 126 -16.54 -15.23 -12.43
CA PHE A 126 -17.24 -15.06 -11.17
C PHE A 126 -18.65 -14.48 -11.38
N SER A 127 -19.67 -15.11 -10.81
CA SER A 127 -21.06 -14.61 -10.86
C SER A 127 -21.34 -13.44 -9.91
N THR A 128 -20.31 -12.86 -9.29
CA THR A 128 -20.46 -11.81 -8.28
C THR A 128 -20.71 -10.47 -8.95
N ASP A 129 -21.71 -9.73 -8.47
CA ASP A 129 -21.99 -8.37 -8.92
C ASP A 129 -20.82 -7.42 -8.58
N PRO A 130 -20.16 -6.80 -9.58
CA PRO A 130 -19.06 -5.87 -9.37
C PRO A 130 -19.42 -4.67 -8.47
N ASN A 131 -20.70 -4.28 -8.45
CA ASN A 131 -21.16 -3.23 -7.55
C ASN A 131 -21.00 -3.62 -6.09
N ARG A 132 -21.24 -4.88 -5.73
CA ARG A 132 -21.09 -5.38 -4.35
C ARG A 132 -19.64 -5.40 -3.91
N ILE A 133 -18.71 -5.72 -4.82
CA ILE A 133 -17.27 -5.66 -4.54
C ILE A 133 -16.84 -4.21 -4.31
N THR A 134 -17.26 -3.30 -5.20
CA THR A 134 -16.96 -1.86 -5.05
C THR A 134 -17.56 -1.30 -3.76
N GLN A 135 -18.81 -1.61 -3.44
CA GLN A 135 -19.45 -1.20 -2.19
C GLN A 135 -18.71 -1.74 -0.96
N SER A 136 -18.18 -2.96 -1.03
CA SER A 136 -17.38 -3.54 0.06
C SER A 136 -16.03 -2.85 0.23
N LEU A 137 -15.39 -2.40 -0.86
CA LEU A 137 -14.20 -1.54 -0.80
C LEU A 137 -14.51 -0.19 -0.14
N ILE A 138 -15.60 0.47 -0.54
CA ILE A 138 -16.03 1.73 0.07
C ILE A 138 -16.38 1.54 1.56
N ALA A 139 -17.02 0.43 1.93
CA ALA A 139 -17.27 0.10 3.33
C ALA A 139 -15.97 -0.20 4.11
N THR A 140 -14.95 -0.75 3.45
CA THR A 140 -13.62 -0.95 4.05
C THR A 140 -12.96 0.40 4.36
N LEU A 141 -13.05 1.34 3.41
CA LEU A 141 -12.57 2.71 3.59
C LEU A 141 -13.34 3.45 4.70
N ALA A 142 -14.66 3.59 4.54
CA ALA A 142 -15.47 4.44 5.41
C ALA A 142 -15.82 3.79 6.76
N GLY A 143 -16.07 2.49 6.76
CA GLY A 143 -16.52 1.75 7.95
C GLY A 143 -15.37 1.22 8.80
N ALA A 144 -14.39 0.55 8.18
CA ALA A 144 -13.23 0.04 8.91
C ALA A 144 -12.10 1.07 9.04
N GLY A 145 -12.18 2.21 8.36
CA GLY A 145 -11.11 3.20 8.35
C GLY A 145 -9.82 2.67 7.72
N VAL A 146 -9.91 1.68 6.82
CA VAL A 146 -8.78 1.09 6.11
C VAL A 146 -8.74 1.68 4.70
N PRO A 147 -7.82 2.62 4.40
CA PRO A 147 -7.67 3.15 3.06
C PRO A 147 -7.33 2.06 2.06
N PHE A 148 -7.78 2.22 0.83
CA PHE A 148 -7.37 1.36 -0.27
C PHE A 148 -6.90 2.15 -1.48
N LEU A 149 -6.00 1.54 -2.25
CA LEU A 149 -5.56 2.01 -3.55
C LEU A 149 -5.78 0.90 -4.57
N CYS A 150 -6.16 1.29 -5.79
CA CYS A 150 -6.14 0.42 -6.96
C CYS A 150 -4.92 0.79 -7.80
N SER A 151 -4.19 -0.21 -8.30
CA SER A 151 -3.08 -0.01 -9.25
C SER A 151 -3.32 -0.82 -10.52
N GLU A 152 -2.87 -0.29 -11.65
CA GLU A 152 -3.14 -0.90 -12.95
C GLU A 152 -2.34 -2.18 -13.15
N THR A 153 -1.13 -2.23 -12.60
CA THR A 153 -0.22 -3.37 -12.71
C THR A 153 0.40 -3.73 -11.37
N HIS A 154 1.06 -4.88 -11.34
CA HIS A 154 1.86 -5.33 -10.19
C HIS A 154 3.02 -4.35 -9.92
N GLU A 155 3.68 -3.87 -10.96
CA GLU A 155 4.81 -2.94 -10.90
C GLU A 155 4.43 -1.57 -10.36
N LEU A 156 3.25 -1.06 -10.71
CA LEU A 156 2.72 0.19 -10.16
C LEU A 156 2.27 0.00 -8.71
N GLY A 157 1.67 -1.15 -8.38
CA GLY A 157 1.35 -1.51 -7.00
C GLY A 157 2.61 -1.55 -6.12
N GLU A 158 3.69 -2.15 -6.62
CA GLU A 158 5.00 -2.18 -5.95
C GLU A 158 5.51 -0.76 -5.68
N GLU A 159 5.42 0.14 -6.66
CA GLU A 159 5.85 1.53 -6.53
C GLU A 159 5.03 2.32 -5.51
N MET A 160 3.71 2.14 -5.51
CA MET A 160 2.84 2.79 -4.53
C MET A 160 3.11 2.28 -3.11
N VAL A 161 3.31 0.97 -2.93
CA VAL A 161 3.67 0.40 -1.63
C VAL A 161 5.06 0.84 -1.20
N ALA A 162 6.04 0.87 -2.09
CA ALA A 162 7.37 1.39 -1.80
C ALA A 162 7.31 2.84 -1.32
N SER A 163 6.56 3.69 -2.03
CA SER A 163 6.40 5.10 -1.68
C SER A 163 5.71 5.29 -0.34
N TYR A 164 4.62 4.55 -0.10
CA TYR A 164 3.90 4.56 1.16
C TYR A 164 4.79 4.16 2.35
N LEU A 165 5.43 2.98 2.27
CA LEU A 165 6.31 2.49 3.33
C LEU A 165 7.47 3.45 3.59
N TYR A 166 8.09 3.98 2.54
CA TYR A 166 9.16 4.96 2.69
C TYR A 166 8.67 6.22 3.42
N GLN A 167 7.53 6.79 3.03
CA GLN A 167 6.98 7.98 3.69
C GLN A 167 6.65 7.72 5.17
N ILE A 168 6.06 6.57 5.49
CA ILE A 168 5.79 6.22 6.90
C ILE A 168 7.10 6.17 7.70
N HIS A 169 8.13 5.52 7.18
CA HIS A 169 9.45 5.52 7.84
C HIS A 169 10.02 6.92 7.99
N LEU A 170 9.99 7.73 6.92
CA LEU A 170 10.50 9.09 6.94
C LEU A 170 9.82 9.93 8.02
N TYR A 171 8.48 9.92 8.09
CA TYR A 171 7.74 10.69 9.08
C TYR A 171 7.99 10.22 10.51
N HIS A 172 8.07 8.90 10.74
CA HIS A 172 8.44 8.37 12.06
C HIS A 172 9.86 8.81 12.45
N TRP A 173 10.81 8.77 11.52
CA TRP A 173 12.17 9.20 11.81
C TRP A 173 12.25 10.71 12.06
N LEU A 174 11.57 11.54 11.26
CA LEU A 174 11.53 12.99 11.48
C LEU A 174 10.93 13.35 12.84
N GLU A 175 9.83 12.71 13.21
CA GLU A 175 9.17 12.92 14.51
C GLU A 175 10.09 12.52 15.66
N ALA A 176 10.79 11.38 15.57
CA ALA A 176 11.72 10.92 16.59
C ALA A 176 13.01 11.75 16.71
N ASN A 177 13.30 12.62 15.74
CA ASN A 177 14.48 13.48 15.70
C ASN A 177 14.12 14.98 15.71
N ASP A 178 12.96 15.33 16.26
CA ASP A 178 12.49 16.72 16.45
C ASP A 178 12.42 17.57 15.18
N HIS A 179 12.29 16.95 14.01
CA HIS A 179 12.11 17.62 12.73
C HIS A 179 10.63 17.89 12.37
N GLY A 180 9.71 17.45 13.24
CA GLY A 180 8.27 17.59 13.08
C GLY A 180 7.67 16.61 12.07
N ARG A 181 6.44 16.17 12.32
CA ARG A 181 5.70 15.19 11.51
C ARG A 181 4.91 15.82 10.35
N TYR A 182 4.97 17.13 10.18
CA TYR A 182 4.04 17.87 9.33
C TYR A 182 4.49 17.86 7.86
N PHE A 183 3.50 17.75 6.97
CA PHE A 183 3.58 18.17 5.57
C PHE A 183 3.97 19.66 5.54
N ALA A 184 5.21 19.98 5.18
CA ALA A 184 5.56 21.34 4.78
C ALA A 184 5.24 21.53 3.29
N ASP A 185 4.90 22.74 2.86
CA ASP A 185 4.56 23.02 1.45
C ASP A 185 5.68 22.60 0.47
N ASN A 186 6.94 22.58 0.93
CA ASN A 186 8.10 22.14 0.14
C ASN A 186 8.27 20.60 0.06
N ASP A 187 7.43 19.82 0.76
CA ASP A 187 7.47 18.35 0.73
C ASP A 187 6.54 17.75 -0.37
N LEU A 188 5.95 18.58 -1.26
CA LEU A 188 5.11 18.21 -2.43
C LEU A 188 5.86 18.28 -3.77
#